data_AF-A0ABD7Q4U5-F1
#
_entry.id   AF-A0ABD7Q4U5-F1
#
_cell.length_a   1.000
_cell.length_b   1.000
_cell.length_c   1.000
_cell.angle_alpha   90.00
_cell.angle_beta   90.00
_cell.angle_gamma   90.00
#
_symmetry.space_group_name_H-M   'P 1'
#
loop_
_entity.id
_entity.type
_entity.pdbx_description
1 polymer ?
#
loop_
_entity_poly.entity_id
_entity_poly.type
_entity_poly.pdbx_seq_one_letter_code
_entity_poly.pdbx_strand_id
1 'polypeptide(L)' 'MLIQINSKTAIYRGFTIVKLPRKKPYSRQRYQITRGGNYLGLDFALAEALSTIDQLQKGAA' A
#
# COMPACT_ATOMS: atom_id res chain seq x y z
N MET A 1 -4.89 -9.84 -7.69
CA MET A 1 -4.07 -9.36 -8.83
C MET A 1 -3.45 -8.03 -8.47
N LEU A 2 -2.14 -7.88 -8.67
CA LEU A 2 -1.41 -6.62 -8.49
C LEU A 2 -1.23 -5.97 -9.85
N ILE A 3 -1.76 -4.77 -10.04
CA ILE A 3 -1.68 -3.99 -11.27
C ILE A 3 -0.72 -2.84 -11.02
N GLN A 4 0.42 -2.82 -11.70
CA GLN A 4 1.34 -1.68 -11.60
C GLN A 4 0.84 -0.56 -12.53
N ILE A 5 0.60 0.62 -11.96
CA ILE A 5 0.21 1.82 -12.73
C ILE A 5 1.46 2.59 -13.15
N ASN A 6 2.43 2.70 -12.25
CA ASN A 6 3.74 3.27 -12.52
C ASN A 6 4.77 2.69 -11.54
N SER A 7 6.04 3.07 -11.68
CA SER A 7 7.14 2.57 -10.84
C SER A 7 6.96 2.83 -9.33
N LYS A 8 6.03 3.73 -8.95
CA LYS A 8 5.74 4.11 -7.57
C LYS A 8 4.32 3.74 -7.14
N THR A 9 3.44 3.30 -8.02
CA THR A 9 2.02 3.16 -7.74
C THR A 9 1.52 1.86 -8.30
N ALA A 10 0.92 1.05 -7.43
CA ALA A 10 0.29 -0.19 -7.80
C ALA A 10 -1.12 -0.26 -7.21
N ILE A 11 -1.99 -1.04 -7.84
CA ILE A 11 -3.34 -1.32 -7.37
C ILE A 11 -3.39 -2.80 -7.01
N TYR A 12 -3.85 -3.11 -5.81
CA TYR A 12 -4.06 -4.47 -5.34
C TYR A 12 -5.47 -4.61 -4.78
N ARG A 13 -6.29 -5.46 -5.40
CA ARG A 13 -7.68 -5.74 -4.99
C ARG A 13 -8.56 -4.47 -4.78
N GLY A 14 -8.34 -3.43 -5.58
CA GLY A 14 -9.07 -2.16 -5.45
C GLY A 14 -8.48 -1.19 -4.42
N PHE A 15 -7.36 -1.53 -3.78
CA PHE A 15 -6.57 -0.64 -2.94
C PHE A 15 -5.39 -0.09 -3.74
N THR A 16 -5.07 1.18 -3.56
CA THR A 16 -3.95 1.86 -4.18
C THR A 16 -2.77 1.88 -3.21
N ILE A 17 -1.66 1.27 -3.63
CA ILE A 17 -0.39 1.20 -2.92
C ILE A 17 0.57 2.19 -3.55
N VAL A 18 1.02 3.19 -2.78
CA VAL A 18 1.95 4.23 -3.21
C VAL A 18 3.29 4.07 -2.51
N LYS A 19 4.33 3.79 -3.28
CA LYS A 19 5.73 3.75 -2.87
C LYS A 19 6.23 5.18 -2.63
N LEU A 20 6.43 5.53 -1.37
CA LEU A 20 6.92 6.84 -0.98
C LEU A 20 8.43 6.97 -1.23
N PRO A 21 8.93 8.17 -1.55
CA PRO A 21 10.36 8.40 -1.67
C PRO A 21 11.04 8.19 -0.30
N ARG A 22 12.23 7.58 -0.33
CA ARG A 22 13.10 7.47 0.84
C ARG A 22 13.63 8.85 1.18
N LYS A 23 13.19 9.43 2.30
CA LYS A 23 13.63 10.74 2.78
C LYS A 23 13.90 10.64 4.26
N LYS A 24 15.03 11.22 4.71
CA LYS A 24 15.35 11.34 6.15
C LYS A 24 14.16 12.00 6.86
N PRO A 25 13.75 11.53 8.05
CA PRO A 25 14.44 10.60 8.96
C PRO A 25 14.21 9.10 8.68
N TYR A 26 13.36 8.74 7.70
CA TYR A 26 13.00 7.34 7.44
C TYR A 26 13.87 6.77 6.32
N SER A 27 14.88 5.98 6.70
CA SER A 27 15.76 5.26 5.75
C SER A 27 15.03 4.10 5.04
N ARG A 28 13.94 3.60 5.64
CA ARG A 28 13.16 2.47 5.12
C ARG A 28 12.26 2.89 3.96
N GLN A 29 12.07 1.96 3.03
CA GLN A 29 11.03 2.09 2.02
C GLN A 29 9.66 2.13 2.71
N ARG A 30 8.76 2.98 2.24
CA ARG A 30 7.41 3.07 2.78
C ARG A 30 6.40 2.92 1.66
N TYR A 31 5.30 2.24 1.97
CA TYR A 31 4.19 1.97 1.09
C TYR A 31 2.92 2.47 1.77
N GLN A 32 2.32 3.50 1.20
CA GLN A 32 1.07 4.05 1.67
C GLN A 32 -0.09 3.30 1.02
N ILE A 33 -1.07 2.89 1.82
CA ILE A 33 -2.29 2.21 1.36
C ILE A 33 -3.45 3.20 1.40
N THR A 34 -4.14 3.32 0.28
CA THR A 34 -5.34 4.14 0.14
C THR A 34 -6.44 3.38 -0.60
N ARG A 35 -7.70 3.72 -0.39
CA ARG A 35 -8.83 3.17 -1.14
C ARG A 35 -9.84 4.28 -1.41
N GLY A 36 -10.09 4.58 -2.69
CA GLY A 36 -11.08 5.59 -3.08
C GLY A 36 -10.83 6.99 -2.47
N GLY A 37 -9.56 7.37 -2.29
CA GLY A 37 -9.18 8.64 -1.67
C GLY A 37 -9.02 8.60 -0.15
N ASN A 38 -9.43 7.53 0.53
CA ASN A 38 -9.25 7.37 1.97
C ASN A 38 -7.90 6.74 2.30
N TYR A 39 -7.16 7.34 3.22
CA TYR A 39 -5.92 6.78 3.77
C TYR A 39 -6.25 5.68 4.78
N LEU A 40 -5.62 4.52 4.60
CA LEU A 40 -5.88 3.33 5.43
C LEU A 40 -4.66 2.94 6.27
N GLY A 41 -3.45 3.30 5.84
CA GLY A 41 -2.25 2.95 6.57
C GLY A 41 -0.96 3.13 5.77
N LEU A 42 0.15 2.83 6.45
CA LEU A 42 1.49 2.89 5.90
C LEU A 42 2.28 1.70 6.40
N ASP A 43 2.86 0.96 5.46
CA ASP A 43 3.69 -0.21 5.72
C ASP A 43 5.13 -0.01 5.23
N PHE A 44 6.08 -0.75 5.81
CA PHE A 44 7.49 -0.63 5.48
C PHE A 44 7.94 -1.66 4.42
N ALA A 45 7.15 -2.72 4.22
CA ALA A 45 7.34 -3.68 3.14
C ALA A 45 6.10 -3.79 2.24
N LEU A 46 6.32 -4.12 0.97
CA LEU A 46 5.22 -4.36 0.03
C LEU A 46 4.41 -5.60 0.47
N ALA A 47 5.09 -6.64 0.96
CA ALA A 47 4.44 -7.87 1.44
C ALA A 47 3.52 -7.59 2.65
N GLU A 48 3.96 -6.74 3.58
CA GLU A 48 3.12 -6.28 4.70
C GLU A 48 1.89 -5.54 4.18
N ALA A 49 2.08 -4.61 3.24
CA ALA A 49 0.96 -3.88 2.65
C ALA A 49 -0.08 -4.79 1.99
N LEU A 50 0.38 -5.82 1.27
CA LEU A 50 -0.50 -6.82 0.67
C LEU A 50 -1.25 -7.62 1.74
N SER A 51 -0.56 -8.04 2.81
CA SER A 51 -1.17 -8.75 3.93
C SER A 51 -2.21 -7.90 4.66
N THR A 52 -1.91 -6.63 4.91
CA THR A 52 -2.85 -5.64 5.49
C THR A 52 -4.10 -5.53 4.62
N ILE A 53 -3.95 -5.43 3.31
CA ILE A 53 -5.08 -5.39 2.38
C ILE A 53 -5.88 -6.70 2.42
N ASP A 54 -5.22 -7.86 2.43
CA ASP A 54 -5.88 -9.16 2.51
C ASP A 54 -6.66 -9.31 3.83
N GLN A 55 -6.14 -8.76 4.95
CA GLN A 55 -6.86 -8.71 6.23
C GLN A 55 -8.05 -7.74 6.18
N LEU A 56 -7.85 -6.51 5.67
CA LEU A 56 -8.91 -5.52 5.52
C LEU A 56 -10.06 -6.03 4.65
N GLN A 57 -9.74 -6.83 3.63
CA GLN A 57 -10.74 -7.41 2.75
C GLN A 57 -11.47 -8.61 3.38
N LYS A 58 -10.81 -9.36 4.27
CA LYS A 58 -11.45 -10.45 5.04
C LYS A 58 -12.30 -9.93 6.20
N GLY A 59 -11.93 -8.80 6.81
CA GLY A 59 -12.64 -8.20 7.93
C GLY A 59 -13.82 -7.29 7.55
N ALA A 60 -14.09 -7.10 6.26
CA ALA A 60 -15.22 -6.31 5.76
C ALA A 60 -16.49 -7.17 5.49
N ALA A 61 -16.61 -8.32 6.16
CA ALA A 61 -17.74 -9.24 6.08
C ALA A 61 -18.77 -8.96 7.17
#